data_AF-A0A180FDV4-F1
#
_entry.id   AF-A0A180FDV4-F1
#
_cell.length_a   1.000
_cell.length_b   1.000
_cell.length_c   1.000
_cell.angle_alpha   90.00
_cell.angle_beta   90.00
_cell.angle_gamma   90.00
#
_symmetry.space_group_name_H-M   'P 1'
#
loop_
_entity.id
_entity.type
_entity.pdbx_description
1 polymer ?
#
loop_
_entity_poly.entity_id
_entity_poly.type
_entity_poly.pdbx_seq_one_letter_code
_entity_poly.pdbx_strand_id
1 'polypeptide(L)'
;MNSYRHAGIISREEAEALTAQLDVLLDKPEVRAWYNTPTRVLNEVEILCGKGKSRRPDRVMLSEGKAIVVDYKFGEHTDSRYHAQVKDYMDLIRQMGYADVSGYLWYVTLDCIEKVGQ
;
A
#
# COMPACT_ATOMS: atom_id res chain seq x y z
N MET A 1 20.66 4.86 -8.44
CA MET A 1 19.70 5.53 -9.36
C MET A 1 19.87 4.98 -10.78
N ASN A 2 19.68 3.66 -10.99
CA ASN A 2 20.01 3.04 -12.28
C ASN A 2 19.29 1.69 -12.59
N SER A 3 18.05 1.43 -12.15
CA SER A 3 17.43 0.11 -12.41
C SER A 3 15.90 0.06 -12.62
N TYR A 4 15.25 1.10 -13.14
CA TYR A 4 13.81 1.01 -13.53
C TYR A 4 13.54 1.59 -14.93
N ARG A 5 14.40 1.28 -15.92
CA ARG A 5 14.37 1.86 -17.26
C ARG A 5 14.27 0.84 -18.41
N HIS A 6 13.65 -0.30 -18.16
CA HIS A 6 13.32 -1.31 -19.19
C HIS A 6 11.88 -1.79 -18.92
N ALA A 7 10.84 -1.55 -19.72
CA ALA A 7 10.76 -1.26 -21.15
C ALA A 7 9.60 -0.27 -21.42
N GLY A 8 9.90 0.91 -21.99
CA GLY A 8 8.85 1.75 -22.60
C GLY A 8 8.10 0.92 -23.65
N ILE A 9 6.78 0.99 -23.72
CA ILE A 9 6.03 2.11 -24.28
C ILE A 9 4.66 2.10 -23.61
N ILE A 10 4.32 3.18 -22.90
CA ILE A 10 2.91 3.55 -22.68
C ILE A 10 2.65 4.62 -23.73
N SER A 11 1.73 4.38 -24.66
CA SER A 11 1.32 5.39 -25.65
C SER A 11 0.66 6.58 -24.93
N ARG A 12 0.49 7.70 -25.62
CA ARG A 12 -0.21 8.84 -25.04
C ARG A 12 -1.65 8.46 -24.64
N GLU A 13 -2.30 7.67 -25.48
CA GLU A 13 -3.66 7.17 -25.26
C GLU A 13 -3.71 6.20 -24.07
N GLU A 14 -2.72 5.32 -23.93
CA GLU A 14 -2.61 4.42 -22.78
C GLU A 14 -2.33 5.18 -21.48
N ALA A 15 -1.51 6.24 -21.54
CA ALA A 15 -1.25 7.11 -20.40
C ALA A 15 -2.51 7.88 -19.99
N GLU A 16 -3.23 8.47 -20.95
CA GLU A 16 -4.49 9.18 -20.71
C GLU A 16 -5.56 8.23 -20.14
N ALA A 17 -5.68 7.01 -20.67
CA ALA A 17 -6.58 5.98 -20.15
C ALA A 17 -6.22 5.54 -18.73
N LEU A 18 -4.92 5.34 -18.46
CA LEU A 18 -4.43 4.95 -17.13
C LEU A 18 -4.64 6.08 -16.12
N THR A 19 -4.37 7.34 -16.49
CA THR A 19 -4.62 8.50 -15.64
C THR A 19 -6.10 8.62 -15.30
N ALA A 20 -7.00 8.51 -16.28
CA ALA A 20 -8.44 8.57 -16.03
C ALA A 20 -8.92 7.44 -15.09
N GLN A 21 -8.37 6.23 -15.23
CA GLN A 21 -8.65 5.12 -14.32
C GLN A 21 -8.14 5.42 -12.91
N LEU A 22 -6.91 5.90 -12.77
CA LEU A 22 -6.33 6.27 -11.47
C LEU A 22 -7.12 7.38 -10.78
N ASP A 23 -7.62 8.37 -11.52
CA ASP A 23 -8.43 9.45 -10.95
C ASP A 23 -9.73 8.91 -10.33
N VAL A 24 -10.42 8.00 -11.02
CA VAL A 24 -11.63 7.33 -10.49
C VAL A 24 -11.31 6.50 -9.24
N LEU A 25 -10.19 5.77 -9.28
CA LEU A 25 -9.72 4.93 -8.18
C LEU A 25 -9.36 5.74 -6.93
N LEU A 26 -8.65 6.86 -7.12
CA LEU A 26 -8.21 7.75 -6.05
C LEU A 26 -9.37 8.55 -5.44
N ASP A 27 -10.46 8.75 -6.18
CA ASP A 27 -11.64 9.48 -5.69
C ASP A 27 -12.56 8.63 -4.79
N LYS A 28 -12.33 7.31 -4.69
CA LYS A 28 -13.08 6.45 -3.77
C LYS A 28 -12.93 6.95 -2.32
N PRO A 29 -14.01 7.07 -1.53
CA PRO A 29 -13.94 7.66 -0.19
C PRO A 29 -12.91 7.00 0.74
N GLU A 30 -12.79 5.67 0.67
CA GLU A 30 -11.83 4.89 1.46
C GLU A 30 -10.37 5.22 1.08
N VAL A 31 -10.11 5.37 -0.22
CA VAL A 31 -8.79 5.73 -0.76
C VAL A 31 -8.48 7.19 -0.48
N ARG A 32 -9.45 8.10 -0.64
CA ARG A 32 -9.26 9.53 -0.34
C ARG A 32 -8.73 9.77 1.07
N ALA A 33 -9.18 8.99 2.06
CA ALA A 33 -8.69 9.08 3.43
C ALA A 33 -7.18 8.76 3.55
N TRP A 34 -6.64 7.91 2.67
CA TRP A 34 -5.23 7.55 2.61
C TRP A 34 -4.32 8.64 2.02
N TYR A 35 -4.89 9.62 1.30
CA TYR A 35 -4.12 10.67 0.64
C TYR A 35 -4.35 12.06 1.25
N ASN A 36 -5.49 12.32 1.89
CA ASN A 36 -5.84 13.65 2.38
C ASN A 36 -5.54 13.90 3.87
N THR A 37 -5.51 12.84 4.68
CA THR A 37 -5.52 12.96 6.16
C THR A 37 -4.26 12.49 6.91
N PRO A 38 -3.24 11.84 6.31
CA PRO A 38 -2.13 11.34 7.11
C PRO A 38 -1.20 12.47 7.58
N THR A 39 -0.80 12.45 8.86
CA THR A 39 0.24 13.38 9.36
C THR A 39 1.60 13.08 8.71
N ARG A 40 1.86 11.80 8.44
CA ARG A 40 3.09 11.35 7.78
C ARG A 40 2.83 10.14 6.89
N VAL A 41 3.38 10.17 5.69
CA VAL A 41 3.35 9.05 4.73
C VAL A 41 4.76 8.51 4.56
N LEU A 42 4.91 7.19 4.68
CA LEU A 42 6.14 6.44 4.46
C LEU A 42 5.89 5.47 3.32
N ASN A 43 6.44 5.76 2.14
CA ASN A 43 6.39 4.84 1.01
C ASN A 43 7.67 4.01 0.99
N GLU A 44 7.55 2.70 0.78
CA GLU A 44 8.69 1.83 0.50
C GLU A 44 9.79 1.91 1.58
N VAL A 45 9.39 2.04 2.85
CA VAL A 45 10.29 2.13 4.00
C VAL A 45 10.41 0.78 4.68
N GLU A 46 11.64 0.38 5.00
CA GLU A 46 11.89 -0.87 5.72
C GLU A 46 11.49 -0.79 7.20
N ILE A 47 10.81 -1.82 7.67
CA ILE A 47 10.54 -2.11 9.08
C ILE A 47 11.52 -3.18 9.53
N LEU A 48 12.34 -2.86 10.52
CA LEU A 48 13.35 -3.78 11.05
C LEU A 48 12.70 -4.78 12.00
N CYS A 49 12.83 -6.07 11.67
CA CYS A 49 12.14 -7.17 12.37
C CYS A 49 13.07 -7.94 13.34
N GLY A 50 14.29 -7.43 13.56
CA GLY A 50 15.36 -8.12 14.27
C GLY A 50 16.04 -9.22 13.45
N LYS A 51 17.15 -9.75 13.97
CA LYS A 51 17.96 -10.84 13.35
C LYS A 51 18.36 -10.57 11.88
N GLY A 52 18.59 -9.31 11.53
CA GLY A 52 18.98 -8.88 10.18
C GLY A 52 17.89 -9.00 9.12
N LYS A 53 16.61 -9.16 9.52
CA LYS A 53 15.47 -9.20 8.59
C LYS A 53 14.74 -7.86 8.56
N SER A 54 14.32 -7.46 7.38
CA SER A 54 13.43 -6.33 7.14
C SER A 54 12.15 -6.78 6.44
N ARG A 55 11.15 -5.90 6.52
CA ARG A 55 9.88 -5.98 5.79
C ARG A 55 9.62 -4.62 5.18
N ARG A 56 9.14 -4.57 3.94
CA ARG A 56 8.94 -3.32 3.21
C ARG A 56 7.50 -3.26 2.69
N PRO A 57 6.57 -2.65 3.44
CA PRO A 57 5.26 -2.31 2.90
C PRO A 57 5.39 -1.24 1.82
N ASP A 58 4.49 -1.27 0.85
CA ASP A 58 4.46 -0.26 -0.22
C ASP A 58 4.13 1.13 0.35
N ARG A 59 3.15 1.20 1.27
CA ARG A 59 2.72 2.45 1.89
C ARG A 59 2.29 2.27 3.35
N VAL A 60 2.80 3.16 4.21
CA VAL A 60 2.35 3.32 5.59
C VAL A 60 1.96 4.78 5.84
N MET A 61 0.82 4.97 6.46
CA MET A 61 0.26 6.29 6.80
C MET A 61 0.10 6.37 8.31
N LEU A 62 0.69 7.39 8.91
CA LEU A 62 0.77 7.55 10.36
C LEU A 62 0.04 8.84 10.77
N SER A 63 -0.83 8.73 11.78
CA SER A 63 -1.55 9.85 12.38
C SER A 63 -1.85 9.55 13.84
N GLU A 64 -1.46 10.43 14.78
CA GLU A 64 -1.84 10.41 16.21
C GLU A 64 -2.08 9.00 16.83
N GLY A 65 -1.03 8.18 16.90
CA GLY A 65 -1.09 6.83 17.52
C GLY A 65 -1.75 5.76 16.66
N LYS A 66 -2.18 6.11 15.44
CA LYS A 66 -2.75 5.22 14.43
C LYS A 66 -1.79 5.01 13.26
N ALA A 67 -1.89 3.84 12.66
CA ALA A 67 -1.20 3.52 11.42
C ALA A 67 -2.14 2.81 10.43
N ILE A 68 -2.02 3.13 9.16
CA ILE A 68 -2.68 2.42 8.07
C ILE A 68 -1.60 1.90 7.13
N VAL A 69 -1.63 0.60 6.86
CA VAL A 69 -0.72 -0.07 5.91
C VAL A 69 -1.52 -0.45 4.67
N VAL A 70 -0.99 -0.13 3.50
CA VAL A 70 -1.56 -0.51 2.20
C VAL A 70 -0.47 -1.17 1.38
N ASP A 71 -0.80 -2.33 0.81
CA ASP A 71 0.05 -3.08 -0.11
C ASP A 71 -0.72 -3.30 -1.43
N TYR A 72 -0.11 -2.92 -2.55
CA TYR A 72 -0.75 -2.85 -3.86
C TYR A 72 -0.52 -4.15 -4.63
N LYS A 73 -1.59 -4.67 -5.26
CA LYS A 73 -1.55 -5.86 -6.11
C LYS A 73 -2.06 -5.51 -7.50
N PHE A 74 -1.23 -5.76 -8.51
CA PHE A 74 -1.55 -5.52 -9.92
C PHE A 74 -1.84 -6.81 -10.70
N GLY A 75 -1.61 -7.97 -10.10
CA GLY A 75 -1.98 -9.26 -10.70
C GLY A 75 -3.48 -9.52 -10.64
N GLU A 76 -3.96 -10.43 -11.49
CA GLU A 76 -5.38 -10.78 -11.61
C GLU A 76 -5.86 -11.82 -10.57
N HIS A 77 -5.03 -12.15 -9.59
CA HIS A 77 -5.32 -13.22 -8.62
C HIS A 77 -5.07 -12.78 -7.17
N THR A 78 -5.98 -13.18 -6.30
CA THR A 78 -5.87 -13.05 -4.85
C THR A 78 -5.03 -14.20 -4.28
N ASP A 79 -4.14 -13.91 -3.33
CA ASP A 79 -3.31 -14.92 -2.66
C ASP A 79 -3.35 -14.74 -1.13
N SER A 80 -3.57 -15.82 -0.40
CA SER A 80 -3.60 -15.81 1.07
C SER A 80 -2.27 -15.38 1.70
N ARG A 81 -1.15 -15.54 0.98
CA ARG A 81 0.17 -15.06 1.40
C ARG A 81 0.21 -13.54 1.53
N TYR A 82 -0.58 -12.81 0.74
CA TYR A 82 -0.66 -11.36 0.84
C TYR A 82 -1.30 -10.91 2.16
N HIS A 83 -2.30 -11.64 2.64
CA HIS A 83 -2.89 -11.38 3.95
C HIS A 83 -1.89 -11.62 5.08
N ALA A 84 -1.13 -12.72 5.01
CA ALA A 84 -0.09 -13.00 6.00
C ALA A 84 0.97 -11.90 6.02
N GLN A 85 1.40 -11.43 4.84
CA GLN A 85 2.36 -10.34 4.70
C GLN A 85 1.85 -9.03 5.34
N VAL A 86 0.61 -8.63 5.05
CA VAL A 86 0.05 -7.40 5.64
C VAL A 86 -0.14 -7.54 7.15
N LYS A 87 -0.54 -8.71 7.66
CA LYS A 87 -0.62 -8.98 9.11
C LYS A 87 0.74 -8.85 9.78
N ASP A 88 1.80 -9.41 9.18
CA ASP A 88 3.17 -9.25 9.68
C ASP A 88 3.55 -7.76 9.81
N TYR A 89 3.20 -6.93 8.81
CA TYR A 89 3.45 -5.49 8.87
C TYR A 89 2.70 -4.83 10.03
N MET A 90 1.41 -5.16 10.18
CA MET A 90 0.57 -4.62 11.25
C MET A 90 1.17 -4.92 12.62
N ASP A 91 1.61 -6.16 12.85
CA ASP A 91 2.17 -6.59 14.12
C ASP A 91 3.51 -5.91 14.43
N LEU A 92 4.36 -5.72 13.43
CA LEU A 92 5.61 -4.98 13.60
C LEU A 92 5.35 -3.51 13.95
N ILE A 93 4.39 -2.87 13.31
CA ILE A 93 4.04 -1.46 13.58
C ILE A 93 3.42 -1.32 14.97
N ARG A 94 2.62 -2.30 15.41
CA ARG A 94 2.12 -2.35 16.79
C ARG A 94 3.25 -2.42 17.82
N GLN A 95 4.28 -3.22 17.55
CA GLN A 95 5.47 -3.29 18.41
C GLN A 95 6.25 -1.97 18.46
N MET A 96 6.10 -1.09 17.46
CA MET A 96 6.69 0.26 17.47
C MET A 96 5.88 1.29 18.27
N GLY A 97 4.75 0.90 18.86
CA GLY A 97 3.94 1.74 19.76
C GLY A 97 2.68 2.33 19.14
N TYR A 98 2.30 1.94 17.93
CA TYR A 98 1.01 2.33 17.33
C TYR A 98 -0.07 1.33 17.77
N ALA A 99 -1.08 1.79 18.52
CA ALA A 99 -2.09 0.90 19.08
C ALA A 99 -3.21 0.55 18.08
N ASP A 100 -3.55 1.46 17.18
CA ASP A 100 -4.63 1.32 16.20
C ASP A 100 -4.01 1.16 14.80
N VAL A 101 -3.92 -0.08 14.31
CA VAL A 101 -3.20 -0.39 13.07
C VAL A 101 -4.11 -1.13 12.11
N SER A 102 -4.56 -0.45 11.05
CA SER A 102 -5.36 -1.07 9.98
C SER A 102 -4.49 -1.50 8.81
N GLY A 103 -4.79 -2.67 8.22
CA GLY A 103 -4.09 -3.21 7.06
C GLY A 103 -5.03 -3.45 5.89
N TYR A 104 -4.60 -3.09 4.69
CA TYR A 104 -5.38 -3.23 3.45
C TYR A 104 -4.53 -3.82 2.33
N LEU A 105 -5.18 -4.65 1.51
CA LEU A 105 -4.71 -5.03 0.19
C LEU A 105 -5.51 -4.24 -0.84
N TRP A 106 -4.82 -3.61 -1.79
CA TRP A 106 -5.48 -2.91 -2.87
C TRP A 106 -5.14 -3.57 -4.21
N TYR A 107 -6.11 -4.31 -4.75
CA TYR A 107 -6.03 -4.90 -6.08
C TYR A 107 -6.43 -3.86 -7.12
N VAL A 108 -5.43 -3.09 -7.59
CA VAL A 108 -5.63 -1.90 -8.43
C VAL A 108 -6.29 -2.28 -9.77
N THR A 109 -5.86 -3.39 -10.37
CA THR A 109 -6.40 -3.87 -11.66
C THR A 109 -7.78 -4.52 -11.55
N LEU A 110 -8.14 -5.03 -10.36
CA LEU A 110 -9.44 -5.63 -10.07
C LEU A 110 -10.42 -4.62 -9.44
N ASP A 111 -9.97 -3.39 -9.25
CA ASP A 111 -10.70 -2.33 -8.56
C ASP A 111 -11.29 -2.75 -7.19
N CYS A 112 -10.52 -3.56 -6.44
CA CYS A 112 -10.97 -4.18 -5.19
C CYS A 112 -10.03 -3.81 -4.03
N ILE A 113 -10.63 -3.41 -2.91
CA ILE A 113 -9.92 -3.16 -1.64
C ILE A 113 -10.37 -4.21 -0.64
N GLU A 114 -9.42 -4.92 -0.06
CA GLU A 114 -9.67 -5.92 0.99
C GLU A 114 -9.07 -5.44 2.31
N LYS A 115 -9.91 -5.31 3.34
CA LYS A 115 -9.43 -5.04 4.71
C LYS A 115 -8.89 -6.33 5.32
N VAL A 116 -7.60 -6.35 5.63
CA VAL A 116 -6.92 -7.50 6.22
C VAL A 116 -7.14 -7.56 7.74
N GLY A 117 -7.23 -6.39 8.39
CA GLY A 117 -7.48 -6.29 9.82
C GLY A 117 -7.42 -4.86 10.35
N GLN A 118 -7.65 -4.74 11.66
CA GLN A 118 -7.51 -3.54 12.48
C GLN A 118 -6.88 -3.92 13.82
#